data_AF-A0A1I3RU44-F1
#
_entry.id   AF-A0A1I3RU44-F1
#
_cell.length_a   1.000
_cell.length_b   1.000
_cell.length_c   1.000
_cell.angle_alpha   90.00
_cell.angle_beta   90.00
_cell.angle_gamma   90.00
#
_symmetry.space_group_name_H-M   'P 1'
#
loop_
_entity.id
_entity.type
_entity.pdbx_description
1 polymer ?
#
loop_
_entity_poly.entity_id
_entity_poly.type
_entity_poly.pdbx_seq_one_letter_code
_entity_poly.pdbx_strand_id
1 'polypeptide(L)'
;MTTDTTYYQQPNFSIDFNLIDTTDAKSGNYLMILDAEGLRNAQVSSVKVGSKMEYVQISSTASSNELACAIYIRNQSNHSYPLIGTMYINYHPLSGIVDITSVKVSTESQLDIDVDRVDHAKFDFKLTAKQSDYTL
;
A
#
# COMPACT_ATOMS: atom_id res chain seq x y z
N MET A 1 1.22 42.03 -2.77
CA MET A 1 1.00 40.95 -1.78
C MET A 1 0.45 39.75 -2.54
N THR A 2 1.30 38.80 -2.89
CA THR A 2 0.88 37.53 -3.50
C THR A 2 0.29 36.68 -2.39
N THR A 3 -1.04 36.60 -2.33
CA THR A 3 -1.74 35.63 -1.50
C THR A 3 -1.47 34.26 -2.10
N ASP A 4 -0.51 33.55 -1.49
CA ASP A 4 -0.24 32.15 -1.75
C ASP A 4 -1.38 31.33 -1.12
N THR A 5 -2.53 31.32 -1.79
CA THR A 5 -3.64 30.44 -1.46
C THR A 5 -3.24 29.04 -1.86
N THR A 6 -2.57 28.34 -0.93
CA THR A 6 -2.53 26.88 -0.95
C THR A 6 -3.96 26.39 -0.81
N TYR A 7 -4.60 26.09 -1.93
CA TYR A 7 -5.89 25.39 -1.96
C TYR A 7 -5.64 23.99 -1.39
N TYR A 8 -5.82 23.84 -0.07
CA TYR A 8 -5.93 22.54 0.56
C TYR A 8 -7.22 21.89 0.05
N GLN A 9 -7.12 21.16 -1.05
CA GLN A 9 -8.21 20.31 -1.52
C GLN A 9 -8.56 19.34 -0.39
N GLN A 10 -9.84 19.34 0.03
CA GLN A 10 -10.31 18.41 1.04
C GLN A 10 -10.09 16.97 0.56
N PRO A 11 -9.73 16.03 1.46
CA PRO A 11 -9.62 14.63 1.08
C PRO A 11 -10.94 14.10 0.49
N ASN A 12 -10.85 13.40 -0.63
CA ASN A 12 -11.96 12.68 -1.24
C ASN A 12 -12.36 11.46 -0.37
N PHE A 13 -11.36 10.74 0.14
CA PHE A 13 -11.56 9.63 1.09
C PHE A 13 -10.28 9.37 1.90
N SER A 14 -10.38 8.52 2.92
CA SER A 14 -9.23 7.95 3.64
C SER A 14 -9.25 6.43 3.56
N ILE A 15 -8.07 5.81 3.55
CA ILE A 15 -7.91 4.36 3.64
C ILE A 15 -6.87 4.02 4.70
N ASP A 16 -7.15 3.00 5.50
CA ASP A 16 -6.23 2.47 6.50
C ASP A 16 -5.51 1.24 5.97
N PHE A 17 -4.18 1.29 5.96
CA PHE A 17 -3.35 0.15 5.54
C PHE A 17 -2.42 -0.32 6.64
N ASN A 18 -2.25 -1.63 6.72
CA ASN A 18 -1.28 -2.28 7.57
C ASN A 18 -0.47 -3.27 6.72
N LEU A 19 0.86 -3.23 6.84
CA LEU A 19 1.76 -4.12 6.11
C LEU A 19 2.26 -5.21 7.05
N ILE A 20 1.84 -6.45 6.83
CA ILE A 20 2.21 -7.61 7.63
C ILE A 20 3.31 -8.37 6.91
N ASP A 21 4.50 -8.40 7.50
CA ASP A 21 5.61 -9.20 7.03
C ASP A 21 5.50 -10.63 7.59
N THR A 22 5.21 -11.58 6.69
CA THR A 22 5.17 -13.02 6.98
C THR A 22 6.42 -13.75 6.47
N THR A 23 7.43 -13.02 5.99
CA THR A 23 8.72 -13.58 5.57
C THR A 23 9.61 -13.88 6.77
N ASP A 24 10.77 -14.51 6.53
CA ASP A 24 11.81 -14.72 7.54
C ASP A 24 12.72 -13.49 7.77
N ALA A 25 12.41 -12.33 7.19
CA ALA A 25 13.20 -11.11 7.39
C ALA A 25 13.20 -10.64 8.86
N LYS A 26 14.00 -9.64 9.23
CA LYS A 26 13.85 -9.01 10.56
C LYS A 26 12.60 -8.12 10.59
N SER A 27 12.02 -7.90 11.77
CA SER A 27 10.87 -7.00 11.90
C SER A 27 11.19 -5.58 11.41
N GLY A 28 10.23 -4.94 10.74
CA GLY A 28 10.40 -3.59 10.20
C GLY A 28 11.34 -3.49 9.00
N ASN A 29 11.75 -4.61 8.40
CA ASN A 29 12.68 -4.58 7.28
C ASN A 29 12.08 -4.01 5.99
N TYR A 30 10.76 -3.96 5.87
CA TYR A 30 10.10 -3.56 4.64
C TYR A 30 9.28 -2.28 4.82
N LEU A 31 9.30 -1.45 3.79
CA LEU A 31 8.51 -0.24 3.69
C LEU A 31 7.68 -0.32 2.41
N MET A 32 6.36 -0.27 2.55
CA MET A 32 5.48 -0.07 1.41
C MET A 32 5.38 1.42 1.11
N ILE A 33 5.63 1.78 -0.14
CA ILE A 33 5.52 3.13 -0.68
C ILE A 33 4.43 3.10 -1.74
N LEU A 34 3.48 4.01 -1.62
CA LEU A 34 2.30 4.11 -2.46
C LEU A 34 2.32 5.41 -3.22
N ASP A 35 2.40 5.31 -4.55
CA ASP A 35 2.44 6.46 -5.44
C ASP A 35 1.21 6.47 -6.34
N ALA A 36 0.39 7.49 -6.17
CA ALA A 36 -0.79 7.78 -6.99
C ALA A 36 -1.15 9.26 -6.84
N GLU A 37 -1.98 9.75 -7.77
CA GLU A 37 -2.63 11.05 -7.61
C GLU A 37 -3.28 11.13 -6.22
N GLY A 38 -2.98 12.22 -5.49
CA GLY A 38 -3.62 12.51 -4.21
C GLY A 38 -3.12 11.70 -3.00
N LEU A 39 -2.26 10.69 -3.16
CA LEU A 39 -1.71 9.88 -2.04
C LEU A 39 -0.34 10.35 -1.52
N ARG A 40 0.33 11.27 -2.22
CA ARG A 40 1.57 11.96 -1.77
C ARG A 40 2.72 11.05 -1.32
N ASN A 41 2.99 9.94 -2.02
CA ASN A 41 4.02 8.97 -1.64
C ASN A 41 3.82 8.43 -0.22
N ALA A 42 2.61 8.00 0.10
CA ALA A 42 2.29 7.46 1.41
C ALA A 42 3.17 6.24 1.74
N GLN A 43 3.55 6.10 3.01
CA GLN A 43 4.48 5.08 3.46
C GLN A 43 3.88 4.27 4.61
N VAL A 44 4.04 2.95 4.54
CA VAL A 44 3.55 2.01 5.55
C VAL A 44 4.67 1.04 5.90
N SER A 45 5.19 1.13 7.12
CA SER A 45 6.24 0.23 7.62
C SER A 45 5.66 -1.15 7.91
N SER A 46 6.45 -2.21 7.69
CA SER A 46 6.02 -3.57 8.00
C SER A 46 6.05 -3.88 9.50
N VAL A 47 5.06 -4.61 9.97
CA VAL A 47 5.05 -5.28 11.27
C VAL A 47 5.19 -6.78 11.07
N LYS A 48 5.84 -7.48 12.01
CA LYS A 48 5.89 -8.95 11.94
C LYS A 48 4.54 -9.57 12.22
N VAL A 49 4.23 -10.65 11.52
CA VAL A 49 3.10 -11.51 11.86
C VAL A 49 3.10 -11.87 13.35
N GLY A 50 1.93 -11.79 13.99
CA GLY A 50 1.77 -12.00 15.44
C GLY A 50 2.11 -10.78 16.31
N SER A 51 2.66 -9.70 15.73
CA SER A 51 2.86 -8.43 16.43
C SER A 51 1.56 -7.64 16.49
N LYS A 52 1.56 -6.56 17.27
CA LYS A 52 0.47 -5.57 17.27
C LYS A 52 0.37 -4.94 15.87
N MET A 53 -0.82 -4.93 15.30
CA MET A 53 -1.08 -4.30 14.00
C MET A 53 -0.94 -2.78 14.10
N GLU A 54 -0.37 -2.17 13.07
CA GLU A 54 -0.15 -0.72 12.97
C GLU A 54 -0.74 -0.20 11.67
N TYR A 55 -1.98 0.31 11.77
CA TYR A 55 -2.66 0.91 10.63
C TYR A 55 -2.20 2.35 10.42
N VAL A 56 -1.85 2.67 9.18
CA VAL A 56 -1.56 4.01 8.72
C VAL A 56 -2.76 4.50 7.92
N GLN A 57 -3.39 5.57 8.41
CA GLN A 57 -4.45 6.26 7.69
C GLN A 57 -3.85 7.13 6.60
N ILE A 58 -4.27 6.91 5.36
CA ILE A 58 -3.83 7.66 4.18
C ILE A 58 -5.03 8.40 3.62
N SER A 59 -4.95 9.73 3.59
CA SER A 59 -5.97 10.59 3.00
C SER A 59 -5.67 10.86 1.55
N SER A 60 -6.61 10.55 0.66
CA SER A 60 -6.51 10.82 -0.76
C SER A 60 -7.14 12.16 -1.10
N THR A 61 -6.40 13.06 -1.74
CA THR A 61 -6.95 14.27 -2.36
C THR A 61 -7.20 14.09 -3.86
N ALA A 62 -7.27 12.85 -4.33
CA ALA A 62 -7.46 12.58 -5.75
C ALA A 62 -8.81 13.11 -6.23
N SER A 63 -8.83 13.62 -7.46
CA SER A 63 -10.05 14.11 -8.11
C SER A 63 -10.98 12.97 -8.56
N SER A 64 -10.42 11.78 -8.78
CA SER A 64 -11.13 10.57 -9.19
C SER A 64 -11.46 9.67 -8.00
N ASN A 65 -12.55 8.90 -8.15
CA ASN A 65 -12.90 7.80 -7.25
C ASN A 65 -12.17 6.50 -7.62
N GLU A 66 -11.68 6.39 -8.85
CA GLU A 66 -10.89 5.27 -9.35
C GLU A 66 -9.43 5.68 -9.49
N LEU A 67 -8.52 4.95 -8.85
CA LEU A 67 -7.09 5.25 -8.84
C LEU A 67 -6.26 4.02 -9.21
N ALA A 68 -5.33 4.19 -10.14
CA ALA A 68 -4.20 3.30 -10.28
C ALA A 68 -3.08 3.80 -9.35
N CYS A 69 -2.60 2.93 -8.47
CA CYS A 69 -1.55 3.24 -7.51
C CYS A 69 -0.37 2.29 -7.70
N ALA A 70 0.82 2.86 -7.93
CA ALA A 70 2.04 2.09 -7.92
C ALA A 70 2.40 1.69 -6.48
N ILE A 71 2.76 0.42 -6.30
CA ILE A 71 3.21 -0.14 -5.03
C ILE A 71 4.69 -0.46 -5.17
N TYR A 72 5.49 0.03 -4.23
CA TYR A 72 6.88 -0.36 -4.08
C TYR A 72 7.10 -0.89 -2.68
N ILE A 73 7.64 -2.09 -2.55
CA ILE A 73 8.17 -2.58 -1.28
C ILE A 73 9.68 -2.38 -1.32
N ARG A 74 10.18 -1.53 -0.43
CA ARG A 74 11.61 -1.30 -0.25
C ARG A 74 12.13 -2.09 0.94
N ASN A 75 13.21 -2.84 0.75
CA ASN A 75 13.99 -3.36 1.86
C ASN A 75 14.82 -2.22 2.47
N GLN A 76 14.59 -1.92 3.74
CA GLN A 76 15.22 -0.78 4.40
C GLN A 76 16.71 -0.98 4.66
N SER A 77 17.17 -2.22 4.82
CA SER A 77 18.57 -2.53 5.16
C SER A 77 19.54 -2.38 3.99
N ASN A 78 19.11 -2.72 2.77
CA ASN A 78 19.95 -2.71 1.57
C ASN A 78 19.40 -1.81 0.45
N HIS A 79 18.25 -1.17 0.69
CA HIS A 79 17.57 -0.26 -0.23
C HIS A 79 17.12 -0.88 -1.56
N SER A 80 17.07 -2.21 -1.67
CA SER A 80 16.51 -2.88 -2.84
C SER A 80 14.98 -2.78 -2.86
N TYR A 81 14.39 -2.99 -4.04
CA TYR A 81 12.95 -3.02 -4.25
C TYR A 81 12.50 -4.44 -4.64
N PRO A 82 12.39 -5.36 -3.67
CA PRO A 82 12.07 -6.75 -3.96
C PRO A 82 10.63 -6.97 -4.44
N LEU A 83 9.75 -5.97 -4.35
CA LEU A 83 8.43 -6.01 -4.98
C LEU A 83 8.07 -4.65 -5.57
N ILE A 84 7.64 -4.68 -6.83
CA ILE A 84 7.06 -3.54 -7.55
C ILE A 84 5.75 -4.01 -8.17
N GLY A 85 4.70 -3.23 -8.02
CA GLY A 85 3.39 -3.57 -8.52
C GLY A 85 2.49 -2.37 -8.74
N THR A 86 1.23 -2.67 -9.05
CA THR A 86 0.16 -1.69 -9.19
C THR A 86 -1.09 -2.25 -8.54
N MET A 87 -1.78 -1.45 -7.74
CA MET A 87 -3.13 -1.73 -7.27
C MET A 87 -4.12 -0.75 -7.87
N TYR A 88 -5.36 -1.21 -8.00
CA TYR A 88 -6.47 -0.40 -8.47
C TYR A 88 -7.46 -0.22 -7.32
N ILE A 89 -7.68 1.03 -6.95
CA ILE A 89 -8.56 1.45 -5.84
C ILE A 89 -9.83 2.05 -6.46
N ASN A 90 -10.99 1.69 -5.91
CA ASN A 90 -12.26 2.33 -6.24
C ASN A 90 -12.97 2.78 -4.95
N TYR A 91 -13.33 4.05 -4.87
CA TYR A 91 -14.08 4.64 -3.76
C TYR A 91 -15.55 4.83 -4.14
N HIS A 92 -16.45 4.46 -3.24
CA HIS A 92 -17.90 4.57 -3.42
C HIS A 92 -18.46 5.67 -2.49
N PRO A 93 -18.63 6.92 -2.95
CA PRO A 93 -18.90 8.07 -2.07
C PRO A 93 -20.19 7.95 -1.24
N LEU A 94 -21.20 7.26 -1.77
CA LEU A 94 -22.49 7.10 -1.09
C LEU A 94 -22.42 6.16 0.12
N SER A 95 -21.47 5.23 0.12
CA SER A 95 -21.35 4.20 1.17
C SER A 95 -20.09 4.35 2.02
N GLY A 96 -19.13 5.17 1.59
CA GLY A 96 -17.82 5.28 2.26
C GLY A 96 -16.92 4.06 2.03
N ILE A 97 -17.34 3.11 1.19
CA ILE A 97 -16.61 1.88 0.90
C ILE A 97 -15.47 2.17 -0.06
N VAL A 98 -14.31 1.63 0.24
CA VAL A 98 -13.18 1.52 -0.66
C VAL A 98 -13.03 0.05 -1.05
N ASP A 99 -12.80 -0.21 -2.33
CA ASP A 99 -12.49 -1.53 -2.87
C ASP A 99 -11.10 -1.51 -3.51
N ILE A 100 -10.32 -2.55 -3.28
CA ILE A 100 -9.10 -2.84 -4.04
C ILE A 100 -9.48 -3.92 -5.06
N THR A 101 -9.66 -3.53 -6.31
CA THR A 101 -10.25 -4.41 -7.35
C THR A 101 -9.24 -5.38 -7.93
N SER A 102 -7.96 -5.00 -7.96
CA SER A 102 -6.87 -5.88 -8.34
C SER A 102 -5.53 -5.36 -7.83
N VAL A 103 -4.61 -6.29 -7.61
CA VAL A 103 -3.19 -6.03 -7.37
C VAL A 103 -2.40 -6.85 -8.39
N LYS A 104 -1.50 -6.20 -9.11
CA LYS A 104 -0.63 -6.80 -10.11
C LYS A 104 0.82 -6.59 -9.69
N VAL A 105 1.52 -7.68 -9.41
CA VAL A 105 2.93 -7.66 -9.03
C VAL A 105 3.79 -7.99 -10.25
N SER A 106 4.93 -7.33 -10.40
CA SER A 106 5.91 -7.62 -11.46
C SER A 106 6.41 -9.07 -11.34
N THR A 107 6.59 -9.75 -12.46
CA THR A 107 7.11 -11.13 -12.53
C THR A 107 8.48 -11.26 -11.87
N GLU A 108 9.32 -10.23 -12.03
CA GLU A 108 10.68 -10.15 -11.48
C GLU A 108 10.72 -9.87 -9.97
N SER A 109 9.56 -9.62 -9.33
CA SER A 109 9.51 -9.42 -7.88
C SER A 109 9.89 -10.70 -7.15
N GLN A 110 10.71 -10.55 -6.12
CA GLN A 110 11.18 -11.63 -5.23
C GLN A 110 10.18 -11.93 -4.11
N LEU A 111 9.22 -11.04 -3.88
CA LEU A 111 8.14 -11.19 -2.91
C LEU A 111 6.80 -11.17 -3.63
N ASP A 112 5.80 -11.71 -2.95
CA ASP A 112 4.39 -11.58 -3.29
C ASP A 112 3.65 -10.78 -2.22
N ILE A 113 2.45 -10.34 -2.56
CA ILE A 113 1.59 -9.56 -1.67
C ILE A 113 0.13 -9.99 -1.83
N ASP A 114 -0.47 -10.39 -0.72
CA ASP A 114 -1.90 -10.67 -0.62
C ASP A 114 -2.60 -9.52 0.11
N VAL A 115 -3.84 -9.23 -0.27
CA VAL A 115 -4.61 -8.13 0.30
C VAL A 115 -5.92 -8.65 0.88
N ASP A 116 -6.08 -8.46 2.18
CA ASP A 116 -7.29 -8.81 2.91
C ASP A 116 -8.03 -7.54 3.34
N ARG A 117 -9.34 -7.50 3.10
CA ARG A 117 -10.20 -6.44 3.60
C ARG A 117 -10.59 -6.74 5.05
N VAL A 118 -10.34 -5.78 5.93
CA VAL A 118 -10.69 -5.83 7.36
C VAL A 118 -12.00 -5.09 7.63
N ASP A 119 -12.22 -3.96 6.96
CA ASP A 119 -13.41 -3.12 7.10
C ASP A 119 -13.68 -2.31 5.81
N HIS A 120 -14.66 -1.40 5.84
CA HIS A 120 -15.12 -0.61 4.70
C HIS A 120 -14.00 0.13 3.95
N ALA A 121 -12.97 0.62 4.64
CA ALA A 121 -11.80 1.27 4.04
C ALA A 121 -10.50 0.88 4.76
N LYS A 122 -10.39 -0.39 5.17
CA LYS A 122 -9.27 -0.89 5.98
C LYS A 122 -8.77 -2.23 5.46
N PHE A 123 -7.46 -2.32 5.24
CA PHE A 123 -6.85 -3.48 4.59
C PHE A 123 -5.54 -3.91 5.24
N ASP A 124 -5.35 -5.22 5.29
CA ASP A 124 -4.08 -5.86 5.62
C ASP A 124 -3.39 -6.30 4.33
N PHE A 125 -2.13 -5.92 4.17
CA PHE A 125 -1.25 -6.36 3.09
C PHE A 125 -0.27 -7.38 3.65
N LYS A 126 -0.37 -8.65 3.24
CA LYS A 126 0.49 -9.73 3.70
C LYS A 126 1.62 -9.94 2.71
N LEU A 127 2.85 -9.72 3.15
CA LEU A 127 4.05 -9.83 2.35
C LEU A 127 4.68 -11.21 2.55
N THR A 128 4.81 -11.98 1.46
CA THR A 128 5.35 -13.35 1.46
C THR A 128 6.58 -13.44 0.56
N ALA A 129 7.48 -14.38 0.86
CA ALA A 129 8.59 -14.67 -0.04
C ALA A 129 8.06 -15.52 -1.20
N LYS A 130 8.44 -15.19 -2.44
CA LYS A 130 8.18 -16.10 -3.55
C LYS A 130 8.99 -17.37 -3.37
N GLN A 131 8.34 -18.52 -3.45
CA GLN A 131 9.06 -19.76 -3.69
C GLN A 131 9.70 -19.65 -5.06
N SER A 132 11.03 -19.73 -5.11
CA SER A 132 11.71 -19.90 -6.38
C SER A 132 11.38 -21.31 -6.86
N ASP A 133 10.71 -21.44 -8.00
CA ASP A 133 10.48 -22.73 -8.66
C ASP A 133 11.82 -23.29 -9.18
N TYR A 134 12.68 -23.74 -8.27
CA TYR A 134 13.76 -24.65 -8.63
C TYR A 134 13.15 -26.04 -8.76
N THR A 135 12.64 -26.32 -9.96
CA THR A 135 12.44 -27.72 -10.39
C THR A 135 13.83 -28.30 -10.60
N LEU A 136 14.27 -29.16 -9.69
CA LEU A 136 15.47 -30.01 -9.85
C LEU A 136 15.21 -31.10 -10.88
#